data_AF-A0A962MDL2-F1
#
_entry.id   AF-A0A962MDL2-F1
#
_cell.length_a   1.000
_cell.length_b   1.000
_cell.length_c   1.000
_cell.angle_alpha   90.00
_cell.angle_beta   90.00
_cell.angle_gamma   90.00
#
_symmetry.space_group_name_H-M   'P 1'
#
loop_
_entity.id
_entity.type
_entity.pdbx_description
1 polymer ?
#
loop_
_entity_poly.entity_id
_entity_poly.type
_entity_poly.pdbx_seq_one_letter_code
_entity_poly.pdbx_strand_id
1 'polypeptide(L)'
;GIKMDTDEQILDFLSTKENLSFAFEISEQLQQLKKRLHKKFWEDVECQFRDKAMEIEGFYDDWKIKYDASQVENKWHSISISPKKNSPLYLSVVIEQVSTLSQVEIGYRWSEEVNENMSFDEVDLLRDYVENVANKISSLKSNNSWIGWFYTPWALQSKEFCLQYVENPDVIMQQTVEIAWQFFDEQKEHIISLNNSVANAIANGERLY
;
A
#
# COMPACT_ATOMS: atom_id res chain seq x y z
N GLY A 1 -16.27 0.87 46.49
CA GLY A 1 -16.50 2.05 45.63
C GLY A 1 -16.36 1.59 44.21
N ILE A 2 -17.40 1.78 43.39
CA ILE A 2 -17.38 1.42 41.97
C ILE A 2 -16.40 2.38 41.31
N LYS A 3 -15.31 1.87 40.74
CA LYS A 3 -14.45 2.64 39.83
C LYS A 3 -15.32 2.93 38.61
N MET A 4 -15.84 4.16 38.50
CA MET A 4 -16.38 4.62 37.22
C MET A 4 -15.27 4.50 36.19
N ASP A 5 -15.61 3.93 35.04
CA ASP A 5 -14.70 3.80 33.93
C ASP A 5 -14.31 5.21 33.46
N THR A 6 -13.02 5.41 33.18
CA THR A 6 -12.52 6.75 32.82
C THR A 6 -13.18 7.23 31.52
N ASP A 7 -13.55 6.29 30.65
CA ASP A 7 -14.26 6.54 29.41
C ASP A 7 -15.69 7.04 29.63
N GLU A 8 -16.43 6.49 30.61
CA GLU A 8 -17.79 6.95 30.96
C GLU A 8 -17.74 8.38 31.53
N GLN A 9 -16.75 8.70 32.36
CA GLN A 9 -16.60 10.05 32.93
C GLN A 9 -16.29 11.10 31.85
N ILE A 10 -15.47 10.73 30.86
CA ILE A 10 -15.18 11.60 29.70
C ILE A 10 -16.44 11.80 28.87
N LEU A 11 -17.20 10.73 28.62
CA LEU A 11 -18.44 10.80 27.84
C LEU A 11 -19.48 11.69 28.53
N ASP A 12 -19.67 11.52 29.85
CA ASP A 12 -20.58 12.33 30.66
C ASP A 12 -20.18 13.80 30.64
N PHE A 13 -18.88 14.09 30.79
CA PHE A 13 -18.35 15.45 30.72
C PHE A 13 -18.63 16.10 29.36
N LEU A 14 -18.34 15.40 28.25
CA LEU A 14 -18.54 15.90 26.89
C LEU A 14 -20.03 16.01 26.50
N SER A 15 -20.91 15.23 27.13
CA SER A 15 -22.36 15.21 26.84
C SER A 15 -23.15 16.33 27.52
N THR A 16 -22.53 17.11 28.41
CA THR A 16 -23.17 18.31 28.98
C THR A 16 -23.42 19.35 27.90
N LYS A 17 -24.50 20.14 28.04
CA LYS A 17 -24.90 21.15 27.04
C LYS A 17 -23.78 22.17 26.78
N GLU A 18 -23.05 22.52 27.83
CA GLU A 18 -21.96 23.50 27.81
C GLU A 18 -20.72 22.95 27.07
N ASN A 19 -20.46 21.65 27.15
CA ASN A 19 -19.27 21.03 26.56
C ASN A 19 -19.51 20.41 25.19
N LEU A 20 -20.77 20.19 24.80
CA LEU A 20 -21.11 19.49 23.57
C LEU A 20 -20.58 20.20 22.32
N SER A 21 -20.59 21.54 22.28
CA SER A 21 -20.00 22.31 21.16
C SER A 21 -18.50 22.07 21.03
N PHE A 22 -17.79 22.02 22.16
CA PHE A 22 -16.36 21.69 22.17
C PHE A 22 -16.11 20.25 21.75
N ALA A 23 -16.98 19.31 22.13
CA ALA A 23 -16.88 17.92 21.70
C ALA A 23 -16.98 17.78 20.18
N PHE A 24 -17.91 18.50 19.54
CA PHE A 24 -18.03 18.54 18.08
C PHE A 24 -16.80 19.18 17.42
N GLU A 25 -16.33 20.31 17.94
CA GLU A 25 -15.13 20.98 17.41
C GLU A 25 -13.89 20.09 17.52
N ILE A 26 -13.66 19.44 18.67
CA ILE A 26 -12.57 18.48 18.87
C ILE A 26 -12.68 17.33 17.87
N SER A 27 -13.89 16.80 17.64
CA SER A 27 -14.13 15.74 16.67
C SER A 27 -13.73 16.17 15.26
N GLU A 28 -14.13 17.37 14.83
CA GLU A 28 -13.76 17.91 13.52
C GLU A 28 -12.24 18.12 13.38
N GLN A 29 -11.60 18.70 14.39
CA GLN A 29 -10.15 18.90 14.41
C GLN A 29 -9.40 17.57 14.39
N LEU A 30 -9.90 16.55 15.09
CA LEU A 30 -9.32 15.21 15.08
C LEU A 30 -9.41 14.58 13.68
N GLN A 31 -10.54 14.73 12.98
CA GLN A 31 -10.66 14.26 11.59
C GLN A 31 -9.67 14.97 10.66
N GLN A 32 -9.47 16.28 10.83
CA GLN A 32 -8.47 17.02 10.06
C GLN A 32 -7.04 16.55 10.38
N LEU A 33 -6.73 16.31 11.66
CA LEU A 33 -5.44 15.77 12.09
C LEU A 33 -5.17 14.42 11.44
N LYS A 34 -6.12 13.48 11.50
CA LYS A 34 -5.96 12.16 10.87
C LYS A 34 -5.74 12.25 9.36
N LYS A 35 -6.41 13.16 8.66
CA LYS A 35 -6.16 13.41 7.23
C LYS A 35 -4.75 13.94 6.97
N ARG A 36 -4.25 14.84 7.84
CA ARG A 36 -2.87 15.37 7.72
C ARG A 36 -1.83 14.29 7.97
N LEU A 37 -1.99 13.48 9.00
CA LEU A 37 -1.09 12.36 9.31
C LEU A 37 -1.10 11.32 8.18
N HIS A 38 -2.27 10.99 7.65
CA HIS A 38 -2.43 10.08 6.52
C HIS A 38 -1.71 10.57 5.26
N LYS A 39 -1.89 11.86 4.91
CA LYS A 39 -1.17 12.47 3.79
C LYS A 39 0.34 12.45 4.02
N LYS A 40 0.78 12.87 5.22
CA LYS A 40 2.20 12.93 5.58
C LYS A 40 2.86 11.54 5.52
N PHE A 41 2.17 10.51 5.99
CA PHE A 41 2.63 9.13 5.89
C PHE A 41 2.97 8.75 4.43
N TRP A 42 2.06 9.02 3.48
CA TRP A 42 2.30 8.69 2.08
C TRP A 42 3.41 9.51 1.44
N GLU A 43 3.52 10.80 1.78
CA GLU A 43 4.62 11.66 1.32
C GLU A 43 5.97 11.15 1.83
N ASP A 44 6.05 10.79 3.11
CA ASP A 44 7.30 10.31 3.70
C ASP A 44 7.68 8.91 3.17
N VAL A 45 6.70 8.00 2.98
CA VAL A 45 6.92 6.69 2.36
C VAL A 45 7.42 6.87 0.91
N GLU A 46 6.82 7.78 0.13
CA GLU A 46 7.32 8.09 -1.21
C GLU A 46 8.79 8.54 -1.18
N CYS A 47 9.14 9.48 -0.29
CA CYS A 47 10.51 9.94 -0.14
C CYS A 47 11.48 8.78 0.15
N GLN A 48 11.17 7.93 1.14
CA GLN A 48 12.03 6.79 1.47
C GLN A 48 12.15 5.77 0.34
N PHE A 49 11.08 5.55 -0.43
CA PHE A 49 11.15 4.71 -1.63
C PHE A 49 12.14 5.27 -2.66
N ARG A 50 12.13 6.59 -2.86
CA ARG A 50 13.05 7.26 -3.79
C ARG A 50 14.48 7.24 -3.27
N ASP A 51 14.68 7.48 -1.98
CA ASP A 51 16.01 7.44 -1.35
C ASP A 51 16.63 6.05 -1.50
N LYS A 52 15.88 4.99 -1.18
CA LYS A 52 16.35 3.60 -1.36
C LYS A 52 16.64 3.24 -2.82
N ALA A 53 15.88 3.77 -3.77
CA ALA A 53 16.19 3.59 -5.19
C ALA A 53 17.47 4.31 -5.63
N MET A 54 17.81 5.45 -5.03
CA MET A 54 19.06 6.17 -5.31
C MET A 54 20.30 5.44 -4.79
N GLU A 55 20.14 4.58 -3.77
CA GLU A 55 21.21 3.73 -3.23
C GLU A 55 21.57 2.56 -4.16
N ILE A 56 20.66 2.17 -5.05
CA ILE A 56 20.85 1.06 -5.99
C ILE A 56 21.40 1.59 -7.31
N GLU A 57 22.66 1.27 -7.59
CA GLU A 57 23.33 1.66 -8.84
C GLU A 57 22.54 1.16 -10.07
N GLY A 58 22.29 2.07 -11.02
CA GLY A 58 21.58 1.77 -12.26
C GLY A 58 20.08 1.44 -12.08
N PHE A 59 19.49 1.60 -10.89
CA PHE A 59 18.07 1.30 -10.68
C PHE A 59 17.17 1.99 -11.71
N TYR A 60 17.41 3.29 -11.91
CA TYR A 60 16.65 4.08 -12.86
C TYR A 60 17.01 3.81 -14.32
N ASP A 61 17.89 2.88 -14.67
CA ASP A 61 18.07 2.50 -16.07
C ASP A 61 16.93 1.56 -16.52
N ASP A 62 16.50 0.66 -15.63
CA ASP A 62 15.50 -0.36 -15.93
C ASP A 62 14.16 -0.13 -15.23
N TRP A 63 14.13 0.62 -14.13
CA TRP A 63 12.95 0.74 -13.25
C TRP A 63 12.53 2.19 -13.04
N LYS A 64 11.25 2.36 -12.69
CA LYS A 64 10.66 3.64 -12.30
C LYS A 64 9.80 3.45 -11.06
N ILE A 65 9.79 4.48 -10.23
CA ILE A 65 8.87 4.60 -9.10
C ILE A 65 7.79 5.61 -9.49
N LYS A 66 6.53 5.15 -9.50
CA LYS A 66 5.37 6.01 -9.70
C LYS A 66 4.61 6.14 -8.38
N TYR A 67 4.46 7.37 -7.91
CA TYR A 67 3.50 7.73 -6.87
C TYR A 67 2.24 8.27 -7.53
N ASP A 68 1.08 7.75 -7.14
CA ASP A 68 -0.23 8.17 -7.59
C ASP A 68 -1.08 8.57 -6.38
N ALA A 69 -1.47 9.85 -6.36
CA ALA A 69 -2.40 10.44 -5.40
C ALA A 69 -3.53 11.18 -6.13
N SER A 70 -3.82 10.79 -7.38
CA SER A 70 -4.67 11.55 -8.32
C SER A 70 -6.14 11.64 -7.91
N GLN A 71 -6.60 10.75 -7.04
CA GLN A 71 -7.98 10.69 -6.56
C GLN A 71 -8.10 11.33 -5.17
N VAL A 72 -7.67 12.59 -5.01
CA VAL A 72 -7.65 13.32 -3.72
C VAL A 72 -9.02 13.34 -3.03
N GLU A 73 -10.11 13.28 -3.80
CA GLU A 73 -11.48 13.17 -3.26
C GLU A 73 -11.82 11.78 -2.71
N ASN A 74 -11.27 10.71 -3.31
CA ASN A 74 -11.49 9.32 -2.90
C ASN A 74 -10.37 8.74 -2.01
N LYS A 75 -9.29 9.51 -1.78
CA LYS A 75 -8.14 9.18 -0.91
C LYS A 75 -7.42 7.89 -1.30
N TRP A 76 -7.28 7.65 -2.60
CA TRP A 76 -6.42 6.60 -3.12
C TRP A 76 -4.98 7.08 -3.13
N HIS A 77 -4.09 6.33 -2.49
CA HIS A 77 -2.65 6.49 -2.60
C HIS A 77 -2.01 5.18 -3.08
N SER A 78 -1.08 5.26 -4.02
CA SER A 78 -0.38 4.10 -4.56
C SER A 78 1.06 4.46 -4.88
N ILE A 79 2.01 3.62 -4.47
CA ILE A 79 3.40 3.67 -4.90
C ILE A 79 3.69 2.34 -5.60
N SER A 80 4.32 2.43 -6.77
CA SER A 80 4.65 1.25 -7.57
C SER A 80 6.09 1.29 -8.06
N ILE A 81 6.76 0.14 -7.99
CA ILE A 81 8.02 -0.12 -8.68
C ILE A 81 7.68 -0.90 -9.94
N SER A 82 7.95 -0.31 -11.10
CA SER A 82 7.56 -0.86 -12.40
C SER A 82 8.72 -0.77 -13.39
N PRO A 83 8.77 -1.65 -14.40
CA PRO A 83 9.77 -1.53 -15.46
C PRO A 83 9.59 -0.23 -16.24
N LYS A 84 10.70 0.32 -16.73
CA LYS A 84 10.70 1.46 -17.66
C LYS A 84 10.25 1.09 -19.06
N LYS A 85 10.43 -0.17 -19.46
CA LYS A 85 10.10 -0.66 -20.81
C LYS A 85 8.62 -0.44 -21.14
N ASN A 86 8.36 -0.02 -22.38
CA ASN A 86 7.03 0.30 -22.89
C ASN A 86 6.29 -0.95 -23.41
N SER A 87 6.11 -1.96 -22.58
CA SER A 87 5.06 -2.96 -22.85
C SER A 87 3.71 -2.37 -22.43
N PRO A 88 2.62 -2.57 -23.19
CA PRO A 88 1.29 -2.13 -22.75
C PRO A 88 0.81 -2.91 -21.51
N LEU A 89 1.33 -4.13 -21.32
CA LEU A 89 1.08 -4.94 -20.14
C LEU A 89 2.40 -5.26 -19.42
N TYR A 90 2.48 -4.92 -18.14
CA TYR A 90 3.62 -5.24 -17.29
C TYR A 90 3.19 -5.44 -15.84
N LEU A 91 3.97 -6.21 -15.10
CA LEU A 91 3.83 -6.43 -13.67
C LEU A 91 4.65 -5.41 -12.88
N SER A 92 4.07 -4.93 -11.79
CA SER A 92 4.69 -4.01 -10.85
C SER A 92 4.59 -4.56 -9.43
N VAL A 93 5.55 -4.19 -8.58
CA VAL A 93 5.35 -4.24 -7.13
C VAL A 93 4.56 -3.02 -6.72
N VAL A 94 3.48 -3.20 -5.97
CA VAL A 94 2.56 -2.13 -5.59
C VAL A 94 2.36 -2.14 -4.08
N ILE A 95 2.43 -0.95 -3.49
CA ILE A 95 1.86 -0.65 -2.20
C ILE A 95 0.77 0.40 -2.38
N GLU A 96 -0.44 0.12 -1.91
CA GLU A 96 -1.53 1.06 -2.08
C GLU A 96 -2.59 1.02 -0.99
N GLN A 97 -3.46 2.01 -1.03
CA GLN A 97 -4.65 2.06 -0.20
C GLN A 97 -5.76 2.70 -1.01
N VAL A 98 -6.82 1.92 -1.24
CA VAL A 98 -7.96 2.32 -2.08
C VAL A 98 -8.93 3.27 -1.37
N SER A 99 -8.89 3.34 -0.03
CA SER A 99 -9.71 4.27 0.75
C SER A 99 -9.07 4.58 2.12
N THR A 100 -9.39 5.70 2.76
CA THR A 100 -8.89 5.96 4.12
C THR A 100 -9.32 4.94 5.18
N LEU A 101 -10.35 4.14 4.91
CA LEU A 101 -10.85 3.14 5.84
C LEU A 101 -10.24 1.75 5.60
N SER A 102 -9.63 1.53 4.44
CA SER A 102 -8.94 0.27 4.15
C SER A 102 -7.56 0.26 4.79
N GLN A 103 -7.05 -0.94 5.04
CA GLN A 103 -5.65 -1.13 5.36
C GLN A 103 -4.80 -0.86 4.11
N VAL A 104 -3.48 -0.70 4.32
CA VAL A 104 -2.53 -0.66 3.21
C VAL A 104 -2.36 -2.07 2.64
N GLU A 105 -2.40 -2.16 1.33
CA GLU A 105 -2.28 -3.37 0.51
C GLU A 105 -0.87 -3.43 -0.10
N ILE A 106 -0.25 -4.62 -0.11
CA ILE A 106 1.05 -4.86 -0.75
C ILE A 106 0.98 -6.11 -1.60
N GLY A 107 1.54 -6.06 -2.81
CA GLY A 107 1.64 -7.24 -3.67
C GLY A 107 2.12 -6.95 -5.10
N TYR A 108 1.74 -7.83 -6.02
CA TYR A 108 2.08 -7.71 -7.44
C TYR A 108 0.84 -7.43 -8.29
N ARG A 109 0.87 -6.31 -9.02
CA ARG A 109 -0.25 -5.86 -9.85
C ARG A 109 0.18 -5.65 -11.30
N TRP A 110 -0.66 -6.11 -12.21
CA TRP A 110 -0.57 -5.81 -13.62
C TRP A 110 -0.90 -4.33 -13.89
N SER A 111 -0.36 -3.79 -14.98
CA SER A 111 -0.68 -2.44 -15.45
C SER A 111 -2.11 -2.33 -16.00
N GLU A 112 -2.67 -3.44 -16.46
CA GLU A 112 -4.03 -3.58 -17.00
C GLU A 112 -4.64 -4.89 -16.48
N GLU A 113 -5.97 -5.01 -16.48
CA GLU A 113 -6.64 -6.28 -16.17
C GLU A 113 -6.27 -7.35 -17.21
N VAL A 114 -5.85 -8.53 -16.75
CA VAL A 114 -5.47 -9.63 -17.64
C VAL A 114 -6.61 -10.61 -17.86
N ASN A 115 -6.53 -11.35 -18.97
CA ASN A 115 -7.42 -12.47 -19.24
C ASN A 115 -7.22 -13.59 -18.20
N GLU A 116 -8.31 -14.16 -17.70
CA GLU A 116 -8.31 -15.26 -16.70
C GLU A 116 -7.54 -16.51 -17.17
N ASN A 117 -7.39 -16.68 -18.48
CA ASN A 117 -6.67 -17.81 -19.09
C ASN A 117 -5.16 -17.55 -19.26
N MET A 118 -4.66 -16.39 -18.83
CA MET A 118 -3.22 -16.12 -18.84
C MET A 118 -2.51 -17.08 -17.88
N SER A 119 -1.60 -17.89 -18.42
CA SER A 119 -0.85 -18.87 -17.65
C SER A 119 0.63 -18.76 -18.00
N PHE A 120 1.42 -18.36 -17.01
CA PHE A 120 2.88 -18.39 -17.04
C PHE A 120 3.33 -18.99 -15.71
N ASP A 121 4.34 -19.85 -15.73
CA ASP A 121 4.86 -20.50 -14.51
C ASP A 121 5.31 -19.46 -13.46
N GLU A 122 5.85 -18.32 -13.90
CA GLU A 122 6.23 -17.23 -13.00
C GLU A 122 5.04 -16.59 -12.27
N VAL A 123 3.83 -16.65 -12.81
CA VAL A 123 2.64 -16.12 -12.10
C VAL A 123 2.35 -16.95 -10.86
N ASP A 124 2.45 -18.28 -10.97
CA ASP A 124 2.21 -19.17 -9.82
C ASP A 124 3.34 -19.05 -8.79
N LEU A 125 4.61 -18.94 -9.22
CA LEU A 125 5.74 -18.70 -8.32
C LEU A 125 5.58 -17.40 -7.51
N LEU A 126 5.19 -16.31 -8.18
CA LEU A 126 4.98 -15.02 -7.53
C LEU A 126 3.77 -15.07 -6.60
N ARG A 127 2.71 -15.79 -6.96
CA ARG A 127 1.53 -15.99 -6.11
C ARG A 127 1.88 -16.76 -4.84
N ASP A 128 2.62 -17.86 -4.97
CA ASP A 128 3.09 -18.67 -3.83
C ASP A 128 3.98 -17.84 -2.90
N TYR A 129 4.83 -16.97 -3.46
CA TYR A 129 5.62 -16.03 -2.66
C TYR A 129 4.74 -15.07 -1.85
N VAL A 130 3.73 -14.46 -2.49
CA VAL A 130 2.77 -13.58 -1.78
C VAL A 130 2.05 -14.37 -0.70
N GLU A 131 1.59 -15.58 -0.99
CA GLU A 131 0.89 -16.42 -0.01
C GLU A 131 1.76 -16.76 1.21
N ASN A 132 3.02 -17.10 0.98
CA ASN A 132 3.98 -17.42 2.04
C ASN A 132 4.26 -16.22 2.96
N VAL A 133 4.29 -15.00 2.42
CA VAL A 133 4.40 -13.79 3.23
C VAL A 133 3.06 -13.45 3.88
N ALA A 134 1.97 -13.52 3.13
CA ALA A 134 0.62 -13.24 3.59
C ALA A 134 0.27 -14.12 4.79
N ASN A 135 0.50 -15.43 4.76
CA ASN A 135 0.20 -16.35 5.87
C ASN A 135 0.87 -15.97 7.21
N LYS A 136 1.89 -15.10 7.19
CA LYS A 136 2.51 -14.56 8.41
C LYS A 136 1.78 -13.31 8.95
N ILE A 137 0.95 -12.66 8.14
CA ILE A 137 0.38 -11.32 8.35
C ILE A 137 -1.15 -11.28 8.18
N SER A 138 -1.70 -11.80 7.08
CA SER A 138 -3.14 -11.83 6.76
C SER A 138 -3.51 -12.94 5.75
N SER A 139 -4.71 -12.88 5.15
CA SER A 139 -5.07 -13.78 4.04
C SER A 139 -4.59 -13.24 2.69
N LEU A 140 -4.23 -14.14 1.77
CA LEU A 140 -4.00 -13.83 0.36
C LEU A 140 -5.30 -13.38 -0.31
N LYS A 141 -5.19 -12.41 -1.22
CA LYS A 141 -6.21 -11.97 -2.15
C LYS A 141 -5.64 -11.97 -3.57
N SER A 142 -6.45 -12.25 -4.59
CA SER A 142 -6.06 -12.24 -6.01
C SER A 142 -7.25 -11.92 -6.91
N ASN A 143 -7.01 -11.34 -8.08
CA ASN A 143 -8.00 -11.07 -9.14
C ASN A 143 -7.29 -10.83 -10.49
N ASN A 144 -8.02 -10.40 -11.52
CA ASN A 144 -7.45 -10.18 -12.86
C ASN A 144 -6.47 -9.00 -12.94
N SER A 145 -6.45 -8.10 -11.95
CA SER A 145 -5.43 -7.05 -11.85
C SER A 145 -4.24 -7.47 -10.99
N TRP A 146 -4.44 -8.36 -10.02
CA TRP A 146 -3.44 -8.72 -9.02
C TRP A 146 -3.13 -10.20 -9.04
N ILE A 147 -1.86 -10.54 -9.27
CA ILE A 147 -1.36 -11.91 -9.06
C ILE A 147 -1.64 -12.34 -7.62
N GLY A 148 -1.37 -11.43 -6.69
CA GLY A 148 -1.64 -11.60 -5.27
C GLY A 148 -1.35 -10.31 -4.49
N TRP A 149 -2.13 -10.06 -3.44
CA TRP A 149 -1.85 -9.05 -2.42
C TRP A 149 -2.32 -9.49 -1.04
N PHE A 150 -1.87 -8.77 -0.02
CA PHE A 150 -2.30 -8.96 1.36
C PHE A 150 -2.47 -7.60 2.05
N TYR A 151 -3.22 -7.59 3.15
CA TYR A 151 -3.40 -6.40 3.97
C TYR A 151 -2.33 -6.34 5.05
N THR A 152 -1.67 -5.20 5.14
CA THR A 152 -0.79 -4.86 6.26
C THR A 152 -1.63 -4.61 7.52
N PRO A 153 -1.05 -4.67 8.73
CA PRO A 153 -1.77 -4.29 9.95
C PRO A 153 -2.07 -2.78 10.03
N TRP A 154 -1.59 -1.96 9.10
CA TRP A 154 -1.67 -0.51 9.18
C TRP A 154 -3.04 0.02 8.73
N ALA A 155 -3.92 0.22 9.71
CA ALA A 155 -5.14 1.01 9.55
C ALA A 155 -4.83 2.49 9.80
N LEU A 156 -4.47 3.24 8.75
CA LEU A 156 -3.88 4.59 8.89
C LEU A 156 -4.75 5.64 9.61
N GLN A 157 -6.05 5.38 9.76
CA GLN A 157 -7.00 6.25 10.48
C GLN A 157 -7.30 5.79 11.92
N SER A 158 -6.74 4.65 12.36
CA SER A 158 -6.94 4.14 13.71
C SER A 158 -6.21 5.02 14.73
N LYS A 159 -6.71 5.02 15.97
CA LYS A 159 -6.08 5.75 17.08
C LYS A 159 -4.67 5.22 17.31
N GLU A 160 -4.53 3.90 17.29
CA GLU A 160 -3.29 3.17 17.55
C GLU A 160 -2.22 3.54 16.53
N PHE A 161 -2.57 3.54 15.25
CA PHE A 161 -1.64 3.93 14.19
C PHE A 161 -1.23 5.39 14.32
N CYS A 162 -2.19 6.31 14.54
CA CYS A 162 -1.89 7.73 14.66
C CYS A 162 -0.94 8.02 15.83
N LEU A 163 -1.13 7.35 16.97
CA LEU A 163 -0.25 7.48 18.13
C LEU A 163 1.15 6.93 17.83
N GLN A 164 1.24 5.71 17.30
CA GLN A 164 2.52 5.08 16.96
C GLN A 164 3.31 5.87 15.92
N TYR A 165 2.65 6.39 14.89
CA TYR A 165 3.28 7.19 13.83
C TYR A 165 3.78 8.55 14.34
N VAL A 166 3.08 9.18 15.28
CA VAL A 166 3.57 10.43 15.91
C VAL A 166 4.76 10.16 16.83
N GLU A 167 4.75 9.05 17.56
CA GLU A 167 5.83 8.68 18.47
C GLU A 167 7.09 8.22 17.74
N ASN A 168 6.94 7.41 16.68
CA ASN A 168 8.04 6.78 15.96
C ASN A 168 7.78 6.75 14.44
N PRO A 169 7.75 7.91 13.77
CA PRO A 169 7.42 7.97 12.34
C PRO A 169 8.42 7.13 11.52
N ASP A 170 9.71 7.26 11.80
CA ASP A 170 10.77 6.60 11.03
C ASP A 170 10.65 5.08 11.04
N VAL A 171 10.31 4.49 12.19
CA VAL A 171 10.15 3.04 12.34
C VAL A 171 8.98 2.52 11.51
N ILE A 172 7.83 3.20 11.57
CA ILE A 172 6.63 2.80 10.82
C ILE A 172 6.90 2.89 9.31
N MET A 173 7.50 4.00 8.87
CA MET A 173 7.83 4.24 7.46
C MET A 173 8.84 3.22 6.95
N GLN A 174 9.91 2.97 7.71
CA GLN A 174 10.94 1.99 7.38
C GLN A 174 10.34 0.59 7.22
N GLN A 175 9.49 0.14 8.15
CA GLN A 175 8.80 -1.16 8.04
C GLN A 175 7.95 -1.25 6.78
N THR A 176 7.21 -0.19 6.44
CA THR A 176 6.41 -0.11 5.22
C THR A 176 7.25 -0.22 3.96
N VAL A 177 8.33 0.55 3.89
CA VAL A 177 9.25 0.59 2.75
C VAL A 177 9.99 -0.74 2.62
N GLU A 178 10.50 -1.30 3.72
CA GLU A 178 11.24 -2.56 3.73
C GLU A 178 10.42 -3.73 3.20
N ILE A 179 9.17 -3.87 3.60
CA ILE A 179 8.31 -4.96 3.12
C ILE A 179 8.13 -4.87 1.60
N ALA A 180 7.79 -3.68 1.08
CA ALA A 180 7.58 -3.53 -0.37
C ALA A 180 8.89 -3.69 -1.17
N TRP A 181 10.02 -3.21 -0.65
CA TRP A 181 11.32 -3.44 -1.27
C TRP A 181 11.76 -4.90 -1.21
N GLN A 182 11.42 -5.64 -0.16
CA GLN A 182 11.67 -7.07 -0.09
C GLN A 182 10.95 -7.81 -1.22
N PHE A 183 9.70 -7.44 -1.52
CA PHE A 183 8.97 -7.98 -2.67
C PHE A 183 9.67 -7.68 -3.98
N PHE A 184 10.21 -6.47 -4.13
CA PHE A 184 10.98 -6.13 -5.32
C PHE A 184 12.30 -6.89 -5.41
N ASP A 185 13.15 -6.80 -4.39
CA ASP A 185 14.51 -7.33 -4.42
C ASP A 185 14.55 -8.85 -4.53
N GLU A 186 13.70 -9.57 -3.79
CA GLU A 186 13.70 -11.04 -3.79
C GLU A 186 13.12 -11.64 -5.08
N GLN A 187 12.20 -10.92 -5.75
CA GLN A 187 11.49 -11.44 -6.92
C GLN A 187 11.81 -10.70 -8.22
N LYS A 188 12.77 -9.76 -8.20
CA LYS A 188 13.15 -8.91 -9.34
C LYS A 188 13.37 -9.71 -10.63
N GLU A 189 14.15 -10.78 -10.56
CA GLU A 189 14.49 -11.61 -11.72
C GLU A 189 13.26 -12.34 -12.29
N HIS A 190 12.35 -12.80 -11.43
CA HIS A 190 11.08 -13.42 -11.85
C HIS A 190 10.15 -12.39 -12.50
N ILE A 191 10.09 -11.17 -11.96
CA ILE A 191 9.33 -10.06 -12.55
C ILE A 191 9.90 -9.69 -13.93
N ILE A 192 11.24 -9.66 -14.08
CA ILE A 192 11.89 -9.41 -15.37
C ILE A 192 11.56 -10.52 -16.37
N SER A 193 11.70 -11.79 -15.98
CA SER A 193 11.39 -12.95 -16.82
C SER A 193 9.94 -12.88 -17.33
N LEU A 194 9.00 -12.73 -16.41
CA LEU A 194 7.58 -12.68 -16.71
C LEU A 194 7.23 -11.50 -17.62
N ASN A 195 7.76 -10.30 -17.35
CA ASN A 195 7.53 -9.13 -18.19
C ASN A 195 8.08 -9.31 -19.62
N ASN A 196 9.23 -9.98 -19.77
CA ASN A 196 9.76 -10.29 -21.10
C ASN A 196 8.89 -11.34 -21.81
N SER A 197 8.42 -12.38 -21.12
CA SER A 197 7.52 -13.40 -21.67
C SER A 197 6.20 -12.80 -22.14
N VAL A 198 5.59 -11.93 -21.33
CA VAL A 198 4.36 -11.19 -21.68
C VAL A 198 4.59 -10.29 -22.89
N ALA A 199 5.68 -9.52 -22.90
CA ALA A 199 6.00 -8.65 -24.03
C ALA A 199 6.18 -9.44 -25.33
N ASN A 200 6.84 -10.60 -25.28
CA ASN A 200 7.02 -11.48 -26.43
C ASN A 200 5.69 -12.07 -26.92
N ALA A 201 4.82 -12.52 -26.02
CA ALA A 201 3.49 -13.04 -26.37
C ALA A 201 2.63 -11.97 -27.07
N ILE A 202 2.63 -10.74 -26.55
CA ILE A 202 1.93 -9.60 -27.18
C ILE A 202 2.52 -9.29 -28.55
N ALA A 203 3.85 -9.27 -28.68
CA ALA A 203 4.53 -9.06 -29.97
C ALA A 203 4.19 -10.16 -31.00
N ASN A 204 3.88 -11.38 -30.54
CA ASN A 204 3.43 -12.50 -31.36
C ASN A 204 1.91 -12.50 -31.63
N GLY A 205 1.18 -11.48 -31.16
CA GLY A 205 -0.25 -11.28 -31.44
C GLY A 205 -1.21 -11.91 -30.44
N GLU A 206 -0.72 -12.40 -29.30
CA GLU A 206 -1.59 -12.89 -28.22
C GLU A 206 -2.35 -11.72 -27.57
N ARG A 207 -3.63 -11.95 -27.30
CA ARG A 207 -4.47 -11.00 -26.54
C ARG A 207 -4.47 -11.42 -25.08
N LEU A 208 -3.77 -10.63 -24.27
CA LEU A 208 -3.53 -10.91 -22.87
C LEU A 208 -4.34 -10.02 -21.92
N TYR A 209 -4.90 -8.93 -22.45
CA TYR A 209 -5.72 -7.92 -21.79
C TYR A 209 -6.73 -7.37 -22.81
#